data_AF-A0A527TMC1-F1
#
_entry.id   AF-A0A527TMC1-F1
#
_cell.length_a   1.000
_cell.length_b   1.000
_cell.length_c   1.000
_cell.angle_alpha   90.00
_cell.angle_beta   90.00
_cell.angle_gamma   90.00
#
_symmetry.space_group_name_H-M   'P 1'
#
loop_
_entity.id
_entity.type
_entity.pdbx_description
1 polymer ?
#
loop_
_entity_poly.entity_id
_entity_poly.type
_entity_poly.pdbx_seq_one_letter_code
_entity_poly.pdbx_strand_id
1 'polypeptide(L)'
;WRAIRPMLPSAEQFPYTLRVVSEITESNGSSSMATVCGTSLALMDAGVPLAKPVAGIAMGLIKEGERFAVLSDILGDEDHLGDMDFKVAGTANGVTSLQMDIKI
;
A
#
# COMPACT_ATOMS: atom_id res chain seq x y z
N TRP A 1 -7.48 -2.98 4.42
CA TRP A 1 -8.26 -2.30 5.49
C TRP A 1 -7.57 -1.04 6.02
N ARG A 2 -6.44 -1.14 6.75
CA ARG A 2 -5.81 0.01 7.44
C ARG A 2 -5.55 1.22 6.53
N ALA A 3 -4.95 1.01 5.36
CA ALA A 3 -4.63 2.07 4.40
C ALA A 3 -5.85 2.78 3.78
N ILE A 4 -6.98 2.07 3.62
CA ILE A 4 -8.19 2.57 2.95
C ILE A 4 -9.17 3.20 3.95
N ARG A 5 -9.22 2.68 5.19
CA ARG A 5 -10.18 3.08 6.22
C ARG A 5 -10.29 4.61 6.42
N PRO A 6 -9.19 5.40 6.43
CA PRO A 6 -9.30 6.85 6.61
C PRO A 6 -10.06 7.57 5.48
N MET A 7 -10.19 6.94 4.30
CA MET A 7 -10.89 7.51 3.14
C MET A 7 -12.32 7.01 2.98
N LEU A 8 -12.77 6.06 3.81
CA LEU A 8 -14.14 5.54 3.72
C LEU A 8 -15.15 6.60 4.20
N PRO A 9 -16.33 6.67 3.57
CA PRO A 9 -17.43 7.52 4.02
C PRO A 9 -17.96 7.04 5.38
N SER A 10 -18.69 7.93 6.08
CA SER A 10 -19.44 7.51 7.26
C SER A 10 -20.65 6.63 6.87
N ALA A 11 -21.19 5.90 7.83
CA ALA A 11 -22.37 5.06 7.60
C ALA A 11 -23.61 5.90 7.25
N GLU A 12 -23.71 7.13 7.75
CA GLU A 12 -24.79 8.07 7.40
C GLU A 12 -24.67 8.58 5.96
N GLN A 13 -23.44 8.76 5.45
CA GLN A 13 -23.19 9.21 4.08
C GLN A 13 -23.32 8.08 3.06
N PHE A 14 -22.96 6.85 3.43
CA PHE A 14 -23.03 5.69 2.55
C PHE A 14 -23.44 4.44 3.36
N PRO A 15 -24.75 4.17 3.52
CA PRO A 15 -25.29 3.18 4.45
C PRO A 15 -25.21 1.74 3.92
N TYR A 16 -24.04 1.33 3.45
CA TYR A 16 -23.78 -0.01 2.91
C TYR A 16 -22.62 -0.67 3.64
N THR A 17 -22.76 -1.97 3.90
CA THR A 17 -21.64 -2.80 4.32
C THR A 17 -20.73 -3.07 3.13
N LEU A 18 -19.46 -2.69 3.23
CA LEU A 18 -18.46 -2.86 2.18
C LEU A 18 -17.66 -4.14 2.38
N ARG A 19 -17.53 -4.95 1.33
CA ARG A 19 -16.61 -6.08 1.27
C ARG A 19 -15.76 -5.96 0.01
N VAL A 20 -14.44 -5.99 0.19
CA VAL A 20 -13.47 -5.97 -0.90
C VAL A 20 -12.65 -7.25 -0.83
N VAL A 21 -12.47 -7.90 -1.97
CA VAL A 21 -11.59 -9.07 -2.14
C VAL A 21 -10.51 -8.69 -3.14
N SER A 22 -9.26 -8.95 -2.80
CA SER A 22 -8.13 -8.78 -3.70
C SER A 22 -7.56 -10.15 -4.01
N GLU A 23 -7.57 -10.52 -5.29
CA GLU A 23 -6.99 -11.75 -5.79
C GLU A 23 -5.68 -11.42 -6.48
N ILE A 24 -4.58 -11.99 -5.97
CA ILE A 24 -3.25 -11.77 -6.52
C ILE A 24 -3.03 -12.77 -7.65
N THR A 25 -3.21 -12.33 -8.89
CA THR A 25 -3.02 -13.18 -10.08
C THR A 25 -1.54 -13.32 -10.44
N GLU A 26 -0.71 -12.32 -10.09
CA GLU A 26 0.73 -12.29 -10.29
C GLU A 26 1.41 -11.61 -9.10
N SER A 27 2.63 -12.05 -8.75
CA SER A 27 3.37 -11.49 -7.63
C SER A 27 4.88 -11.57 -7.87
N ASN A 28 5.49 -10.44 -8.23
CA ASN A 28 6.95 -10.28 -8.28
C ASN A 28 7.42 -9.00 -7.54
N GLY A 29 6.56 -8.48 -6.67
CA GLY A 29 6.78 -7.26 -5.89
C GLY A 29 5.70 -7.17 -4.82
N SER A 30 5.37 -5.96 -4.37
CA SER A 30 4.42 -5.80 -3.27
C SER A 30 2.95 -5.91 -3.70
N SER A 31 2.45 -7.15 -3.73
CA SER A 31 1.03 -7.47 -3.89
C SER A 31 0.12 -6.78 -2.86
N SER A 32 0.67 -6.48 -1.67
CA SER A 32 -0.03 -5.73 -0.63
C SER A 32 -0.28 -4.26 -1.00
N MET A 33 0.66 -3.62 -1.68
CA MET A 33 0.53 -2.24 -2.15
C MET A 33 -0.30 -2.17 -3.43
N ALA A 34 -0.16 -3.15 -4.33
CA ALA A 34 -1.07 -3.33 -5.45
C ALA A 34 -2.53 -3.48 -5.00
N THR A 35 -2.78 -4.23 -3.91
CA THR A 35 -4.11 -4.37 -3.29
C THR A 35 -4.67 -3.03 -2.83
N VAL A 36 -3.85 -2.10 -2.31
CA VAL A 36 -4.31 -0.76 -1.93
C VAL A 36 -4.80 -0.01 -3.17
N CYS A 37 -3.98 0.04 -4.22
CA CYS A 37 -4.32 0.70 -5.48
C CYS A 37 -5.59 0.10 -6.11
N GLY A 38 -5.65 -1.23 -6.23
CA GLY A 38 -6.80 -1.94 -6.76
C GLY A 38 -8.07 -1.73 -5.94
N THR A 39 -7.97 -1.72 -4.60
CA THR A 39 -9.11 -1.42 -3.72
C THR A 39 -9.61 0.02 -3.91
N SER A 40 -8.71 0.99 -4.03
CA SER A 40 -9.11 2.39 -4.26
C SER A 40 -9.90 2.53 -5.56
N LEU A 41 -9.43 1.88 -6.64
CA LEU A 41 -10.11 1.90 -7.94
C LEU A 41 -11.45 1.15 -7.88
N ALA A 42 -11.47 -0.07 -7.32
CA ALA A 42 -12.68 -0.89 -7.25
C ALA A 42 -13.80 -0.23 -6.41
N LEU A 43 -13.44 0.45 -5.32
CA LEU A 43 -14.42 1.19 -4.52
C LEU A 43 -14.99 2.39 -5.28
N MET A 44 -14.16 3.12 -6.03
CA MET A 44 -14.62 4.23 -6.88
C MET A 44 -15.51 3.73 -8.01
N ASP A 45 -15.14 2.62 -8.65
CA ASP A 45 -15.93 1.98 -9.72
C ASP A 45 -17.29 1.47 -9.19
N ALA A 46 -17.32 0.93 -7.97
CA ALA A 46 -18.55 0.54 -7.28
C ALA A 46 -19.40 1.72 -6.77
N GLY A 47 -18.98 2.97 -7.01
CA GLY A 47 -19.70 4.18 -6.60
C GLY A 47 -19.57 4.54 -5.13
N VAL A 48 -18.59 3.97 -4.41
CA VAL A 48 -18.32 4.33 -3.01
C VAL A 48 -17.68 5.73 -2.97
N PRO A 49 -18.26 6.69 -2.24
CA PRO A 49 -17.76 8.07 -2.19
C PRO A 49 -16.53 8.18 -1.29
N LEU A 50 -15.38 7.69 -1.77
CA LEU A 50 -14.10 7.87 -1.09
C LEU A 50 -13.74 9.36 -1.01
N ALA A 51 -13.21 9.79 0.13
CA ALA A 51 -12.78 11.19 0.30
C ALA A 51 -11.68 11.58 -0.72
N LYS A 52 -10.70 10.68 -0.95
CA LYS A 52 -9.60 10.82 -1.92
C LYS A 52 -9.09 9.43 -2.35
N PRO A 53 -8.49 9.30 -3.55
CA PRO A 53 -7.83 8.06 -3.95
C PRO A 53 -6.62 7.75 -3.07
N VAL A 54 -6.38 6.46 -2.83
CA VAL A 54 -5.25 5.94 -2.04
C VAL A 54 -4.38 5.05 -2.92
N ALA A 55 -3.07 5.26 -2.90
CA ALA A 55 -2.09 4.40 -3.53
C ALA A 55 -1.08 3.88 -2.48
N GLY A 56 -0.33 2.85 -2.84
CA GLY A 56 0.76 2.33 -2.02
C GLY A 56 1.98 1.99 -2.86
N ILE A 57 3.15 2.01 -2.22
CA ILE A 57 4.44 1.61 -2.81
C ILE A 57 5.27 0.86 -1.76
N ALA A 58 6.03 -0.12 -2.22
CA ALA A 58 7.04 -0.79 -1.41
C ALA A 58 8.43 -0.29 -1.76
N MET A 59 9.22 -0.06 -0.73
CA MET A 59 10.54 0.52 -0.81
C MET A 59 11.50 -0.39 -0.07
N GLY A 60 12.75 -0.42 -0.52
CA GLY A 60 13.81 -1.19 0.11
C GLY A 60 14.98 -0.30 0.49
N LEU A 61 15.85 -0.82 1.32
CA LEU A 61 17.14 -0.20 1.63
C LEU A 61 18.23 -1.27 1.67
N ILE A 62 19.33 -0.99 1.00
CA ILE A 62 20.58 -1.77 1.05
C ILE A 62 21.64 -0.89 1.71
N LYS A 63 22.38 -1.44 2.67
CA LYS A 63 23.40 -0.76 3.47
C LYS A 63 24.68 -1.60 3.54
N GLU A 64 25.80 -1.00 3.15
CA GLU A 64 27.14 -1.58 3.27
C GLU A 64 28.06 -0.59 3.98
N GLY A 65 28.39 -0.87 5.25
CA GLY A 65 29.11 0.06 6.10
C GLY A 65 28.34 1.37 6.27
N GLU A 66 28.94 2.49 5.86
CA GLU A 66 28.33 3.84 5.89
C GLU A 66 27.55 4.18 4.61
N ARG A 67 27.62 3.36 3.55
CA ARG A 67 26.91 3.59 2.30
C ARG A 67 25.53 2.95 2.37
N PHE A 68 24.52 3.63 1.84
CA PHE A 68 23.20 3.05 1.66
C PHE A 68 22.57 3.50 0.33
N ALA A 69 21.65 2.68 -0.17
CA ALA A 69 20.80 2.99 -1.31
C ALA A 69 19.34 2.70 -0.96
N VAL A 70 18.43 3.60 -1.32
CA VAL A 70 16.99 3.40 -1.20
C VAL A 70 16.46 2.93 -2.55
N LEU A 71 15.77 1.80 -2.56
CA LEU A 71 15.15 1.21 -3.74
C LEU A 71 13.65 1.53 -3.74
N SER A 72 13.12 1.86 -4.92
CA SER A 72 11.70 2.19 -5.10
C SER A 72 11.02 1.11 -5.92
N ASP A 73 9.81 0.72 -5.50
CA ASP A 73 9.00 -0.34 -6.10
C ASP A 73 9.77 -1.66 -6.22
N ILE A 74 10.23 -2.16 -5.08
CA ILE A 74 11.12 -3.31 -5.01
C ILE A 74 10.49 -4.59 -5.57
N LEU A 75 11.32 -5.35 -6.28
CA LEU A 75 11.07 -6.72 -6.68
C LEU A 75 11.16 -7.67 -5.47
N GLY A 76 10.63 -8.88 -5.61
CA GLY A 76 10.73 -9.91 -4.57
C GLY A 76 12.19 -10.23 -4.19
N ASP A 77 13.09 -10.26 -5.17
CA ASP A 77 14.52 -10.53 -4.93
C ASP A 77 15.22 -9.36 -4.22
N GLU A 78 14.85 -8.12 -4.55
CA GLU A 78 15.39 -6.92 -3.91
C GLU A 78 14.93 -6.79 -2.46
N ASP A 79 13.70 -7.22 -2.15
CA ASP A 79 13.23 -7.38 -0.76
C ASP A 79 14.08 -8.45 -0.05
N HIS A 80 14.18 -9.65 -0.62
CA HIS A 80 14.89 -10.78 0.02
C HIS A 80 16.35 -10.47 0.37
N LEU A 81 17.04 -9.74 -0.50
CA LEU A 81 18.45 -9.38 -0.35
C LEU A 81 18.68 -8.03 0.35
N GLY A 82 17.64 -7.23 0.54
CA GLY A 82 17.72 -5.93 1.19
C GLY A 82 17.82 -6.01 2.71
N ASP A 83 18.32 -4.94 3.33
CA ASP A 83 18.51 -4.84 4.79
C ASP A 83 17.27 -4.32 5.52
N MET A 84 16.37 -3.66 4.80
CA MET A 84 15.09 -3.16 5.31
C MET A 84 14.08 -3.06 4.17
N ASP A 85 12.83 -3.44 4.43
CA ASP A 85 11.69 -3.11 3.57
C ASP A 85 10.70 -2.21 4.31
N PHE A 86 10.18 -1.21 3.61
CA PHE A 86 9.14 -0.35 4.15
C PHE A 86 8.07 -0.07 3.10
N LYS A 87 6.82 -0.13 3.55
CA LYS A 87 5.64 -0.03 2.70
C LYS A 87 4.83 1.17 3.14
N VAL A 88 4.59 2.08 2.22
CA VAL A 88 3.89 3.33 2.47
C VAL A 88 2.63 3.35 1.62
N ALA A 89 1.49 3.64 2.25
CA ALA A 89 0.25 3.91 1.57
C ALA A 89 -0.33 5.26 1.99
N GLY A 90 -0.97 5.95 1.07
CA GLY A 90 -1.48 7.30 1.33
C GLY A 90 -2.22 7.93 0.17
N THR A 91 -2.63 9.16 0.40
CA THR A 91 -3.18 10.07 -0.62
C THR A 91 -2.12 11.09 -0.98
N ALA A 92 -2.39 11.94 -1.97
CA ALA A 92 -1.55 13.10 -2.27
C ALA A 92 -1.35 14.07 -1.08
N ASN A 93 -2.15 13.97 -0.02
CA ASN A 93 -2.10 14.87 1.14
C ASN A 93 -1.51 14.24 2.40
N GLY A 94 -1.09 12.98 2.36
CA GLY A 94 -0.49 12.33 3.51
C GLY A 94 -0.61 10.82 3.55
N VAL A 95 0.14 10.25 4.48
CA VAL A 95 0.25 8.81 4.72
C VAL A 95 -0.96 8.31 5.50
N THR A 96 -1.58 7.23 5.04
CA THR A 96 -2.68 6.53 5.73
C THR A 96 -2.22 5.26 6.42
N SER A 97 -1.14 4.65 5.97
CA SER A 97 -0.53 3.47 6.60
C SER A 97 0.96 3.41 6.31
N LEU A 98 1.72 2.98 7.30
CA LEU A 98 3.15 2.70 7.21
C LEU A 98 3.41 1.32 7.82
N GLN A 99 4.16 0.48 7.12
CA GLN A 99 4.74 -0.75 7.65
C GLN A 99 6.25 -0.69 7.40
N MET A 100 7.04 -1.15 8.35
CA MET A 100 8.50 -1.22 8.25
C MET A 100 8.96 -2.51 8.89
N ASP A 101 9.85 -3.22 8.21
CA ASP A 101 10.54 -4.40 8.71
C ASP A 101 12.05 -4.20 8.50
N ILE A 102 12.82 -4.46 9.55
CA ILE A 102 14.27 -4.26 9.58
C ILE A 102 14.90 -5.63 9.81
N LYS A 103 15.76 -6.04 8.88
CA LYS A 103 16.36 -7.38 8.88
C LYS A 103 17.73 -7.43 9.57
N ILE A 104 18.21 -6.27 10.05
CA ILE A 104 19.49 -6.05 10.74
C ILE A 104 19.33 -6.03 12.26
#